data_AF-A0A927XTJ4-F1
#
_entry.id   AF-A0A927XTJ4-F1
#
_cell.length_a   1.000
_cell.length_b   1.000
_cell.length_c   1.000
_cell.angle_alpha   90.00
_cell.angle_beta   90.00
_cell.angle_gamma   90.00
#
_symmetry.space_group_name_H-M   'P 1'
#
loop_
_entity.id
_entity.type
_entity.pdbx_description
1 polymer ?
#
loop_
_entity_poly.entity_id
_entity_poly.type
_entity_poly.pdbx_seq_one_letter_code
_entity_poly.pdbx_strand_id
1 'polypeptide(L)'
;MTMRRLAAMLMLIGVLMSQAFAEIPCQCGLEDCLCFIQLGDEGPAVKFIQNRLISNGYLLPNDDASVFDEKTLAAVKRFQQDNGLSPTGTMDDETLTLLLWGMLPEDLTAAQPLSSTLVVWIPTDGGIRHHDKETCSSMFDPRLVSQRNALAMNMLHCGRCKPPGYIKTAK
;
A
#
# COMPACT_ATOMS: atom_id res chain seq x y z
N MET A 1 41.68 -33.82 -24.51
CA MET A 1 41.03 -34.67 -23.48
C MET A 1 42.12 -35.11 -22.51
N THR A 2 42.06 -34.83 -21.22
CA THR A 2 41.00 -35.35 -20.36
C THR A 2 40.15 -34.21 -19.78
N MET A 3 38.94 -34.08 -20.36
CA MET A 3 37.88 -33.13 -20.01
C MET A 3 37.33 -33.29 -18.58
N ARG A 4 38.01 -34.07 -17.72
CA ARG A 4 37.58 -34.45 -16.38
C ARG A 4 37.93 -33.42 -15.30
N ARG A 5 38.85 -32.48 -15.55
CA ARG A 5 39.17 -31.39 -14.60
C ARG A 5 38.44 -30.08 -14.88
N LEU A 6 37.88 -29.90 -16.09
CA LEU A 6 37.06 -28.74 -16.46
C LEU A 6 35.57 -28.94 -16.15
N ALA A 7 35.07 -30.19 -16.14
CA ALA A 7 33.68 -30.48 -15.79
C ALA A 7 33.35 -30.21 -14.30
N ALA A 8 34.34 -30.32 -13.40
CA ALA A 8 34.13 -30.07 -11.97
C ALA A 8 34.15 -28.58 -11.59
N MET A 9 34.68 -27.71 -12.45
CA MET A 9 34.70 -26.25 -12.21
C MET A 9 33.50 -25.52 -12.83
N LEU A 10 32.77 -26.19 -13.75
CA LEU A 10 31.55 -25.68 -14.40
C LEU A 10 30.24 -26.10 -13.70
N MET A 11 30.28 -27.00 -12.70
CA MET A 11 29.09 -27.37 -11.90
C MET A 11 28.89 -26.53 -10.63
N LEU A 12 29.85 -25.69 -10.23
CA LEU A 12 29.74 -24.84 -9.03
C LEU A 12 29.13 -23.45 -9.30
N ILE A 13 28.94 -23.06 -10.56
CA ILE A 13 28.39 -21.74 -10.92
C ILE A 13 26.88 -21.82 -11.26
N GLY A 14 26.32 -23.03 -11.45
CA GLY A 14 24.97 -23.22 -12.01
C GLY A 14 23.82 -23.55 -11.05
N VAL A 15 24.05 -23.68 -9.73
CA VAL A 15 23.01 -24.15 -8.78
C VAL A 15 22.57 -23.06 -7.77
N LEU A 16 23.06 -21.83 -7.90
CA LEU A 16 22.67 -20.72 -7.00
C LEU A 16 21.85 -19.62 -7.67
N MET A 17 21.29 -19.87 -8.87
CA MET A 17 20.22 -19.04 -9.43
C MET A 17 18.83 -19.58 -9.07
N SER A 18 18.69 -20.17 -7.88
CA SER A 18 17.40 -20.33 -7.21
C SER A 18 17.01 -19.00 -6.56
N GLN A 19 16.92 -17.93 -7.36
CA GLN A 19 16.15 -16.76 -6.95
C GLN A 19 14.67 -17.06 -7.21
N ALA A 20 14.15 -18.05 -6.47
CA ALA A 20 12.74 -18.07 -6.15
C ALA A 20 12.58 -17.26 -4.85
N PHE A 21 12.84 -15.96 -4.95
CA PHE A 21 12.28 -15.01 -4.01
C PHE A 21 10.81 -14.84 -4.38
N ALA A 22 10.00 -15.83 -4.01
CA ALA A 22 8.62 -15.55 -3.67
C ALA A 22 8.65 -14.88 -2.28
N GLU A 23 8.98 -13.59 -2.27
CA GLU A 23 9.21 -12.76 -1.09
C GLU A 23 8.49 -11.42 -1.34
N ILE A 24 7.60 -10.85 -0.52
CA ILE A 24 6.96 -11.20 0.75
C ILE A 24 5.58 -10.49 0.78
N PRO A 25 4.43 -11.13 1.10
CA PRO A 25 3.25 -10.40 1.51
C PRO A 25 3.50 -9.88 2.93
N CYS A 26 3.82 -8.59 3.05
CA CYS A 26 4.16 -7.89 4.30
C CYS A 26 5.32 -8.51 5.09
N GLN A 27 6.55 -8.05 4.84
CA GLN A 27 7.69 -8.39 5.70
C GLN A 27 7.60 -7.57 6.99
N CYS A 28 6.93 -8.13 7.99
CA CYS A 28 6.94 -7.60 9.35
C CYS A 28 8.24 -8.02 10.05
N GLY A 29 9.31 -7.24 9.89
CA GLY A 29 10.60 -7.53 10.48
C GLY A 29 11.44 -6.28 10.69
N LEU A 30 11.49 -5.83 11.94
CA LEU A 30 12.43 -4.86 12.52
C LEU A 30 12.37 -3.43 11.94
N GLU A 31 11.81 -2.56 12.78
CA GLU A 31 11.81 -1.09 12.80
C GLU A 31 10.79 -0.30 11.97
N ASP A 32 10.18 -0.81 10.89
CA ASP A 32 8.96 -0.20 10.33
C ASP A 32 8.18 -1.22 9.47
N CYS A 33 7.01 -1.67 9.95
CA CYS A 33 6.10 -2.51 9.15
C CYS A 33 5.28 -1.64 8.21
N LEU A 34 5.74 -1.44 6.96
CA LEU A 34 4.90 -0.82 5.93
C LEU A 34 3.91 -1.84 5.37
N CYS A 35 2.73 -1.91 5.98
CA CYS A 35 1.60 -2.70 5.49
C CYS A 35 0.64 -1.79 4.73
N PHE A 36 0.63 -1.88 3.40
CA PHE A 36 -0.30 -1.13 2.56
C PHE A 36 -1.62 -1.87 2.35
N ILE A 37 -2.64 -1.19 1.85
CA ILE A 37 -3.95 -1.82 1.58
C ILE A 37 -3.77 -2.89 0.50
N GLN A 38 -4.28 -4.10 0.75
CA GLN A 38 -4.06 -5.27 -0.09
C GLN A 38 -5.19 -6.30 0.00
N LEU A 39 -5.02 -7.42 -0.71
CA LEU A 39 -5.94 -8.55 -0.71
C LEU A 39 -6.32 -8.97 0.72
N GLY A 40 -7.62 -9.07 0.98
CA GLY A 40 -8.19 -9.46 2.26
C GLY A 40 -8.55 -8.29 3.18
N ASP A 41 -8.06 -7.07 2.92
CA ASP A 41 -8.47 -5.89 3.70
C ASP A 41 -9.93 -5.53 3.41
N GLU A 42 -10.59 -4.88 4.36
CA GLU A 42 -11.98 -4.45 4.19
C GLU A 42 -12.25 -3.02 4.68
N GLY A 43 -13.49 -2.56 4.50
CA GLY A 43 -13.99 -1.31 5.05
C GLY A 43 -14.02 -0.11 4.09
N PRO A 44 -14.24 1.11 4.62
CA PRO A 44 -14.48 2.32 3.84
C PRO A 44 -13.36 2.67 2.86
N ALA A 45 -12.10 2.47 3.24
CA ALA A 45 -10.94 2.75 2.38
C ALA A 45 -10.95 1.84 1.14
N VAL A 46 -11.19 0.55 1.34
CA VAL A 46 -11.30 -0.45 0.26
C VAL A 46 -12.46 -0.10 -0.67
N LYS A 47 -13.64 0.20 -0.12
CA LYS A 47 -14.80 0.61 -0.91
C LYS A 47 -14.51 1.86 -1.75
N PHE A 48 -13.78 2.82 -1.18
CA PHE A 48 -13.38 4.03 -1.90
C PHE A 48 -12.43 3.70 -3.07
N ILE A 49 -11.43 2.85 -2.85
CA ILE A 49 -10.50 2.37 -3.88
C ILE A 49 -11.26 1.67 -5.01
N GLN A 50 -12.17 0.76 -4.68
CA GLN A 50 -13.00 0.06 -5.67
C GLN A 50 -13.82 1.04 -6.51
N ASN A 51 -14.47 2.03 -5.88
CA ASN A 51 -15.21 3.07 -6.60
C ASN A 51 -14.30 3.88 -7.56
N ARG A 52 -13.06 4.13 -7.16
CA ARG A 52 -12.07 4.81 -8.02
C ARG A 52 -11.63 3.92 -9.17
N LEU A 53 -11.38 2.63 -8.94
CA LEU A 53 -11.08 1.67 -9.99
C LEU A 53 -12.24 1.52 -10.98
N ILE A 54 -13.49 1.53 -10.49
CA ILE A 54 -14.69 1.54 -11.34
C ILE A 54 -14.75 2.81 -12.20
N SER A 55 -14.52 3.97 -11.59
CA SER A 55 -14.55 5.26 -12.29
C SER A 55 -13.46 5.36 -13.37
N ASN A 56 -12.33 4.67 -13.16
CA ASN A 56 -11.23 4.58 -14.14
C ASN A 56 -11.37 3.40 -15.12
N GLY A 57 -12.45 2.61 -15.04
CA GLY A 57 -12.73 1.51 -15.98
C GLY A 57 -11.94 0.21 -15.74
N TYR A 58 -11.34 0.04 -14.56
CA TYR A 58 -10.56 -1.14 -14.19
C TYR A 58 -11.37 -2.21 -13.45
N LEU A 59 -12.49 -1.83 -12.84
CA LEU A 59 -13.37 -2.72 -12.10
C LEU A 59 -14.82 -2.49 -12.53
N LEU A 60 -15.61 -3.55 -12.59
CA LEU A 60 -17.05 -3.42 -12.83
C LEU A 60 -17.76 -3.07 -11.53
N PRO A 61 -18.87 -2.30 -11.58
CA PRO A 61 -19.72 -2.10 -10.41
C PRO A 61 -20.06 -3.44 -9.76
N ASN A 62 -19.86 -3.51 -8.44
CA ASN A 62 -20.20 -4.67 -7.63
C ASN A 62 -20.93 -4.14 -6.39
N ASP A 63 -22.11 -4.68 -6.11
CA ASP A 63 -23.05 -4.01 -5.20
C ASP A 63 -22.65 -4.13 -3.71
N ASP A 64 -21.83 -5.10 -3.32
CA ASP A 64 -21.76 -5.52 -1.90
C ASP A 64 -20.37 -5.74 -1.30
N ALA A 65 -19.28 -5.78 -2.07
CA ALA A 65 -17.97 -6.07 -1.50
C ALA A 65 -17.35 -4.79 -0.89
N SER A 66 -17.27 -4.71 0.45
CA SER A 66 -16.33 -3.80 1.12
C SER A 66 -14.98 -4.48 1.36
N VAL A 67 -14.72 -5.60 0.69
CA VAL A 67 -13.54 -6.45 0.85
C VAL A 67 -12.68 -6.35 -0.41
N PHE A 68 -11.37 -6.26 -0.22
CA PHE A 68 -10.38 -6.25 -1.28
C PHE A 68 -10.19 -7.69 -1.73
N ASP A 69 -11.02 -8.12 -2.67
CA ASP A 69 -11.08 -9.48 -3.19
C ASP A 69 -10.14 -9.71 -4.40
N GLU A 70 -10.15 -10.93 -4.94
CA GLU A 70 -9.33 -11.29 -6.12
C GLU A 70 -9.65 -10.44 -7.35
N LYS A 71 -10.89 -9.99 -7.51
CA LYS A 71 -11.29 -9.10 -8.62
C LYS A 71 -10.67 -7.72 -8.46
N THR A 72 -10.69 -7.20 -7.22
CA THR A 72 -10.04 -5.93 -6.87
C THR A 72 -8.53 -6.02 -7.07
N LEU A 73 -7.92 -7.12 -6.63
CA LEU A 73 -6.49 -7.39 -6.85
C LEU A 73 -6.12 -7.40 -8.34
N ALA A 74 -6.91 -8.11 -9.17
CA ALA A 74 -6.68 -8.14 -10.62
C ALA A 74 -6.83 -6.74 -11.25
N ALA A 75 -7.82 -5.96 -10.83
CA ALA A 75 -8.02 -4.60 -11.28
C ALA A 75 -6.84 -3.68 -10.92
N VAL A 76 -6.33 -3.77 -9.68
CA VAL A 76 -5.17 -3.00 -9.23
C VAL A 76 -3.91 -3.37 -10.00
N LYS A 77 -3.64 -4.67 -10.19
CA LYS A 77 -2.48 -5.11 -10.99
C LYS A 77 -2.53 -4.60 -12.41
N ARG A 78 -3.71 -4.60 -13.04
CA ARG A 78 -3.91 -4.04 -14.38
C ARG A 78 -3.72 -2.52 -14.38
N PHE A 79 -4.27 -1.81 -13.39
CA PHE A 79 -4.06 -0.37 -13.25
C PHE A 79 -2.58 -0.02 -13.11
N GLN A 80 -1.85 -0.73 -12.25
CA GLN A 80 -0.41 -0.56 -12.07
C GLN A 80 0.33 -0.80 -13.39
N GLN A 81 0.06 -1.93 -14.07
CA GLN A 81 0.69 -2.27 -15.33
C GLN A 81 0.43 -1.23 -16.43
N ASP A 82 -0.82 -0.80 -16.61
CA ASP A 82 -1.21 0.16 -17.65
C ASP A 82 -0.60 1.55 -17.42
N ASN A 83 -0.21 1.85 -16.17
CA ASN A 83 0.43 3.11 -15.78
C ASN A 83 1.95 3.01 -15.56
N GLY A 84 2.57 1.88 -15.92
CA GLY A 84 4.02 1.69 -15.81
C GLY A 84 4.55 1.44 -14.39
N LEU A 85 3.67 1.13 -13.43
CA LEU A 85 4.04 0.69 -12.08
C LEU A 85 4.27 -0.82 -12.05
N SER A 86 5.01 -1.29 -11.04
CA SER A 86 5.14 -2.73 -10.78
C SER A 86 3.78 -3.31 -10.37
N PRO A 87 3.27 -4.39 -11.00
CA PRO A 87 1.95 -4.95 -10.73
C PRO A 87 1.94 -5.82 -9.46
N THR A 88 2.30 -5.22 -8.31
CA THR A 88 2.34 -5.87 -7.00
C THR A 88 0.94 -6.28 -6.54
N GLY A 89 -0.08 -5.51 -6.93
CA GLY A 89 -1.46 -5.66 -6.45
C GLY A 89 -1.71 -5.00 -5.08
N THR A 90 -0.69 -4.35 -4.54
CA THR A 90 -0.73 -3.61 -3.27
C THR A 90 -0.98 -2.14 -3.55
N MET A 91 -1.88 -1.51 -2.79
CA MET A 91 -2.19 -0.08 -2.89
C MET A 91 -1.21 0.73 -2.03
N ASP A 92 0.04 0.77 -2.45
CA ASP A 92 1.06 1.64 -1.87
C ASP A 92 0.77 3.12 -2.14
N ASP A 93 1.60 4.01 -1.56
CA ASP A 93 1.39 5.44 -1.68
C ASP A 93 1.44 5.92 -3.14
N GLU A 94 2.32 5.34 -3.96
CA GLU A 94 2.43 5.67 -5.38
C GLU A 94 1.17 5.26 -6.15
N THR A 95 0.73 4.02 -5.98
CA THR A 95 -0.46 3.49 -6.63
C THR A 95 -1.71 4.26 -6.22
N LEU A 96 -1.88 4.56 -4.92
CA LEU A 96 -2.99 5.36 -4.41
C LEU A 96 -2.94 6.78 -4.98
N THR A 97 -1.77 7.42 -4.94
CA THR A 97 -1.59 8.78 -5.46
C THR A 97 -2.03 8.88 -6.91
N LEU A 98 -1.58 7.95 -7.74
CA LEU A 98 -1.91 7.93 -9.15
C LEU A 98 -3.40 7.64 -9.36
N LEU A 99 -3.98 6.70 -8.62
CA LEU A 99 -5.39 6.36 -8.73
C LEU A 99 -6.31 7.53 -8.35
N LEU A 100 -5.92 8.32 -7.35
CA LEU A 100 -6.75 9.39 -6.79
C LEU A 100 -6.60 10.72 -7.53
N TRP A 101 -5.39 11.05 -7.98
CA TRP A 101 -5.09 12.36 -8.56
C TRP A 101 -4.63 12.32 -10.01
N GLY A 102 -4.34 11.14 -10.57
CA GLY A 102 -3.78 11.02 -11.92
C GLY A 102 -2.35 11.58 -12.02
N MET A 103 -1.64 11.68 -10.89
CA MET A 103 -0.27 12.20 -10.82
C MET A 103 0.69 11.11 -10.35
N LEU A 104 1.88 11.02 -10.97
CA LEU A 104 2.97 10.19 -10.48
C LEU A 104 3.71 10.90 -9.32
N PRO A 105 4.26 10.16 -8.34
CA PRO A 105 4.99 10.74 -7.21
C PRO A 105 6.21 11.59 -7.60
N GLU A 106 6.88 11.26 -8.71
CA GLU A 106 8.04 12.02 -9.21
C GLU A 106 7.68 13.48 -9.56
N ASP A 107 6.46 13.71 -10.07
CA ASP A 107 5.96 15.06 -10.37
C ASP A 107 5.58 15.83 -9.07
N LEU A 108 5.16 15.09 -8.04
CA LEU A 108 4.82 15.66 -6.73
C LEU A 108 6.05 16.09 -5.93
N THR A 109 7.20 15.43 -6.13
CA THR A 109 8.48 15.86 -5.55
C THR A 109 8.99 17.18 -6.14
N ALA A 110 8.62 17.51 -7.39
CA ALA A 110 9.02 18.75 -8.04
C ALA A 110 8.13 19.95 -7.68
N ALA A 111 6.86 19.71 -7.32
CA ALA A 111 5.88 20.79 -7.17
C ALA A 111 5.80 21.43 -5.77
N GLN A 112 6.00 20.71 -4.65
CA GLN A 112 5.91 21.30 -3.29
C GLN A 112 6.65 20.46 -2.22
N PRO A 113 7.30 21.07 -1.21
CA PRO A 113 7.68 20.36 0.01
C PRO A 113 6.45 20.25 0.92
N LEU A 114 5.51 19.36 0.59
CA LEU A 114 4.39 19.06 1.47
C LEU A 114 4.41 17.59 1.81
N SER A 115 5.01 17.27 2.97
CA SER A 115 4.43 16.30 3.90
C SER A 115 3.96 14.98 3.27
N SER A 116 4.69 14.47 2.27
CA SER A 116 4.57 13.10 1.78
C SER A 116 5.20 12.11 2.76
N THR A 117 5.98 12.62 3.72
CA THR A 117 6.61 11.83 4.77
C THR A 117 5.66 11.46 5.92
N LEU A 118 4.53 12.17 6.09
CA LEU A 118 3.60 11.81 7.17
C LEU A 118 2.72 10.64 6.72
N VAL A 119 3.16 9.45 7.13
CA VAL A 119 2.41 8.21 7.04
C VAL A 119 1.45 8.14 8.23
N VAL A 120 0.19 7.80 7.96
CA VAL A 120 -0.85 7.59 8.95
C VAL A 120 -1.36 6.16 8.89
N TRP A 121 -1.91 5.70 10.01
CA TRP A 121 -2.44 4.35 10.14
C TRP A 121 -3.96 4.37 9.96
N ILE A 122 -4.49 3.45 9.16
CA ILE A 122 -5.92 3.23 8.94
C ILE A 122 -6.33 1.84 9.44
N PRO A 123 -7.45 1.68 10.18
CA PRO A 123 -7.98 0.38 10.55
C PRO A 123 -8.50 -0.40 9.34
N THR A 124 -8.35 -1.72 9.38
CA THR A 124 -8.84 -2.65 8.35
C THR A 124 -10.33 -3.03 8.53
N ASP A 125 -10.91 -2.83 9.71
CA ASP A 125 -12.23 -3.34 10.10
C ASP A 125 -13.35 -2.29 10.10
N GLY A 126 -13.46 -1.51 9.02
CA GLY A 126 -14.57 -0.56 8.89
C GLY A 126 -14.32 0.82 9.50
N GLY A 127 -13.09 1.11 9.94
CA GLY A 127 -12.69 2.40 10.48
C GLY A 127 -12.84 3.53 9.45
N ILE A 128 -13.47 4.64 9.85
CA ILE A 128 -13.53 5.90 9.06
C ILE A 128 -12.46 6.90 9.51
N ARG A 129 -11.58 6.50 10.44
CA ARG A 129 -10.60 7.40 11.04
C ARG A 129 -9.19 6.95 10.74
N HIS A 130 -8.31 7.90 10.43
CA HIS A 130 -6.88 7.68 10.42
C HIS A 130 -6.26 8.12 11.75
N HIS A 131 -5.13 7.52 12.09
CA HIS A 131 -4.43 7.69 13.36
C HIS A 131 -2.98 8.09 13.08
N ASP A 132 -2.36 8.82 14.02
CA ASP A 132 -0.94 9.21 13.94
C ASP A 132 -0.02 8.30 14.77
N LYS A 133 -0.55 7.22 15.34
CA LYS A 133 0.21 6.27 16.17
C LYS A 133 -0.31 4.86 15.98
N GLU A 134 0.60 3.92 15.71
CA GLU A 134 0.33 2.49 15.56
C GLU A 134 -0.29 1.81 16.78
N THR A 135 -0.06 2.36 17.98
CA THR A 135 -0.41 1.74 19.28
C THR A 135 -1.84 2.05 19.77
N CYS A 136 -2.73 2.52 18.90
CA CYS A 136 -4.10 2.84 19.31
C CYS A 136 -4.94 1.57 19.54
N SER A 137 -5.68 1.49 20.65
CA SER A 137 -6.41 0.25 21.04
C SER A 137 -7.55 -0.16 20.09
N SER A 138 -8.00 0.74 19.22
CA SER A 138 -8.99 0.45 18.17
C SER A 138 -8.33 0.07 16.84
N MET A 139 -7.06 -0.32 16.86
CA MET A 139 -6.26 -0.52 15.65
C MET A 139 -5.73 -1.94 15.60
N PHE A 140 -6.60 -2.84 15.13
CA PHE A 140 -6.22 -4.21 14.83
C PHE A 140 -5.69 -4.25 13.39
N ASP A 141 -4.46 -4.73 13.20
CA ASP A 141 -3.77 -4.81 11.90
C ASP A 141 -3.91 -3.53 11.04
N PRO A 142 -3.37 -2.37 11.49
CA PRO A 142 -3.47 -1.14 10.69
C PRO A 142 -2.82 -1.32 9.33
N ARG A 143 -3.29 -0.55 8.34
CA ARG A 143 -2.55 -0.27 7.11
C ARG A 143 -2.01 1.15 7.09
N LEU A 144 -0.98 1.39 6.30
CA LEU A 144 -0.31 2.65 6.13
C LEU A 144 -0.71 3.32 4.82
N VAL A 145 -1.00 4.61 4.91
CA VAL A 145 -1.23 5.49 3.76
C VAL A 145 -0.64 6.86 4.09
N SER A 146 -0.27 7.69 3.10
CA SER A 146 0.04 9.08 3.40
C SER A 146 -1.18 9.81 3.97
N GLN A 147 -0.95 10.80 4.83
CA GLN A 147 -2.04 11.65 5.36
C GLN A 147 -2.88 12.25 4.22
N ARG A 148 -2.23 12.64 3.12
CA ARG A 148 -2.90 13.17 1.93
C ARG A 148 -3.87 12.15 1.33
N ASN A 149 -3.44 10.90 1.15
CA ASN A 149 -4.28 9.82 0.66
C ASN A 149 -5.42 9.53 1.63
N ALA A 150 -5.17 9.47 2.94
CA ALA A 150 -6.22 9.31 3.95
C ALA A 150 -7.30 10.39 3.84
N LEU A 151 -6.91 11.66 3.72
CA LEU A 151 -7.84 12.78 3.56
C LEU A 151 -8.62 12.70 2.24
N ALA A 152 -7.98 12.30 1.14
CA ALA A 152 -8.64 12.13 -0.15
C ALA A 152 -9.63 10.96 -0.16
N MET A 153 -9.38 9.91 0.63
CA MET A 153 -10.33 8.84 0.93
C MET A 153 -11.43 9.26 1.93
N ASN A 154 -11.51 10.55 2.28
CA ASN A 154 -12.46 11.12 3.23
C ASN A 154 -12.37 10.52 4.65
N MET A 155 -11.18 10.06 5.05
CA MET A 155 -10.94 9.54 6.39
C MET A 155 -10.74 10.68 7.38
N LEU A 156 -11.44 10.63 8.51
CA LEU A 156 -11.36 11.65 9.55
C LEU A 156 -10.13 11.44 10.44
N HIS A 157 -9.46 12.51 10.85
CA HIS A 157 -8.44 12.37 11.89
C HIS A 157 -9.08 11.90 13.20
N CYS A 158 -8.46 10.93 13.87
CA CYS A 158 -8.91 10.50 15.17
C CYS A 158 -8.64 11.59 16.22
N GLY A 159 -9.69 12.27 16.70
CA GLY A 159 -9.54 13.35 17.69
C GLY A 159 -8.94 12.93 19.05
N ARG A 160 -8.70 11.63 19.28
CA ARG A 160 -7.96 11.11 20.44
C ARG A 160 -6.45 11.02 20.18
N CYS A 161 -6.03 10.97 18.92
CA CYS A 161 -4.63 11.07 18.52
C CYS A 161 -4.20 12.52 18.70
N LYS A 162 -3.28 12.76 19.63
CA LYS A 162 -2.65 14.08 19.77
C LYS A 162 -1.46 14.12 18.79
N PRO A 163 -1.41 15.06 17.84
CA PRO A 163 -0.24 15.21 16.98
C PRO A 163 0.98 15.59 17.85
N PRO A 164 2.20 15.29 17.39
CA PRO A 164 3.42 15.81 18.01
C PRO A 164 3.33 17.34 18.14
N GLY A 165 3.53 17.88 19.35
CA GLY A 165 3.41 19.32 19.61
C GLY A 165 2.00 19.82 19.99
N TYR A 166 1.02 18.94 20.18
CA TYR A 166 -0.32 19.35 20.66
C TYR A 166 -0.28 19.97 22.07
N ILE A 167 -0.50 21.28 22.16
CA ILE A 167 -0.75 22.00 23.42
C ILE A 167 -2.27 22.10 23.59
N LYS A 168 -2.80 21.53 24.68
CA LYS A 168 -4.22 21.61 25.01
C LYS A 168 -4.54 23.07 25.38
N THR A 169 -5.26 23.80 24.53
CA THR A 169 -5.77 25.12 24.92
C THR A 169 -6.82 24.94 26.01
N ALA A 170 -6.60 25.57 27.16
CA ALA A 170 -7.57 25.60 28.24
C ALA A 170 -8.78 26.43 27.79
N LYS A 171 -9.98 25.86 27.94
CA LYS A 171 -11.25 26.60 27.85
C LYS A 171 -11.56 27.25 29.19
#